data_AF-A0A8T4DJ11-F1
#
_entry.id   AF-A0A8T4DJ11-F1
#
_cell.length_a   1.000
_cell.length_b   1.000
_cell.length_c   1.000
_cell.angle_alpha   90.00
_cell.angle_beta   90.00
_cell.angle_gamma   90.00
#
_symmetry.space_group_name_H-M   'P 1'
#
loop_
_entity.id
_entity.type
_entity.pdbx_description
1 polymer ?
#
loop_
_entity_poly.entity_id
_entity_poly.type
_entity_poly.pdbx_seq_one_letter_code
_entity_poly.pdbx_strand_id
1 'polypeptide(L)'
;ADEFCDVFDGFSIGSNDLTQLTLGLDRDSELVAHIYDERNIAVKRMVGSVIKTAKERGKKIGICGQAPSDFPEFAEFLVECGIDSMSLNPDTVIKTKLLVAEKEKQLGIKP
;
A
#
# COMPACT_ATOMS: atom_id res chain seq x y z
N ALA A 1 -8.74 -7.52 -9.34
CA ALA A 1 -9.54 -6.57 -8.53
C ALA A 1 -10.87 -6.25 -9.21
N ASP A 2 -10.94 -6.14 -10.54
CA ASP A 2 -12.13 -5.66 -11.27
C ASP A 2 -13.42 -6.44 -10.94
N GLU A 3 -13.46 -7.76 -11.16
CA GLU A 3 -14.64 -8.59 -10.85
C GLU A 3 -15.05 -8.52 -9.37
N PHE A 4 -14.07 -8.41 -8.47
CA PHE A 4 -14.35 -8.26 -7.03
C PHE A 4 -15.02 -6.94 -6.68
N CYS A 5 -14.89 -5.90 -7.52
CA CYS A 5 -15.59 -4.64 -7.32
C CYS A 5 -17.11 -4.80 -7.47
N ASP A 6 -17.60 -5.84 -8.14
CA ASP A 6 -19.03 -6.11 -8.26
C ASP A 6 -19.63 -6.74 -7.00
N VAL A 7 -18.77 -7.25 -6.12
CA VAL A 7 -19.17 -7.97 -4.89
C VAL A 7 -18.88 -7.13 -3.64
N PHE A 8 -17.77 -6.39 -3.62
CA PHE A 8 -17.31 -5.69 -2.42
C PHE A 8 -17.42 -4.16 -2.54
N ASP A 9 -17.61 -3.51 -1.39
CA ASP A 9 -17.70 -2.05 -1.28
C ASP A 9 -16.32 -1.36 -1.31
N GLY A 10 -15.27 -2.10 -1.01
CA GLY A 10 -13.91 -1.60 -1.00
C GLY A 10 -12.89 -2.68 -0.66
N PHE A 11 -11.63 -2.26 -0.58
CA PHE A 11 -10.49 -3.14 -0.38
C PHE A 11 -9.59 -2.63 0.74
N SER A 12 -8.96 -3.56 1.46
CA SER A 12 -7.82 -3.30 2.33
C SER A 12 -6.67 -4.22 1.92
N ILE A 13 -5.59 -3.64 1.41
CA ILE A 13 -4.42 -4.39 0.97
C ILE A 13 -3.67 -4.87 2.21
N GLY A 14 -3.45 -6.18 2.37
CA GLY A 14 -2.53 -6.73 3.36
C GLY A 14 -1.12 -6.80 2.78
N SER A 15 -0.25 -5.83 3.08
CA SER A 15 1.07 -5.72 2.42
C SER A 15 2.00 -6.90 2.70
N ASN A 16 1.88 -7.48 3.89
CA ASN A 16 2.70 -8.61 4.33
C ASN A 16 2.46 -9.86 3.49
N ASP A 17 1.23 -10.36 3.50
CA ASP A 17 0.85 -11.57 2.77
C ASP A 17 0.94 -11.35 1.26
N LEU A 18 0.60 -10.14 0.78
CA LEU A 18 0.77 -9.81 -0.63
C LEU A 18 2.23 -9.96 -1.05
N THR A 19 3.18 -9.51 -0.23
CA THR A 19 4.62 -9.65 -0.50
C THR A 19 5.05 -11.11 -0.53
N GLN A 20 4.66 -11.89 0.48
CA GLN A 20 4.97 -13.32 0.54
C GLN A 20 4.46 -14.07 -0.69
N LEU A 21 3.21 -13.85 -1.08
CA LEU A 21 2.59 -14.51 -2.22
C LEU A 21 3.15 -14.01 -3.55
N THR A 22 3.44 -12.72 -3.68
CA THR A 22 3.99 -12.14 -4.92
C THR A 22 5.43 -12.59 -5.16
N LEU A 23 6.25 -12.68 -4.11
CA LEU A 23 7.65 -13.10 -4.20
C LEU A 23 7.83 -14.61 -4.09
N GLY A 24 6.78 -15.36 -3.73
CA GLY A 24 6.81 -16.82 -3.61
C GLY A 24 7.70 -17.30 -2.47
N LEU A 25 7.69 -16.59 -1.34
CA LEU A 25 8.57 -16.88 -0.20
C LEU A 25 7.84 -16.86 1.15
N ASP A 26 8.43 -17.54 2.11
CA ASP A 26 8.04 -17.49 3.52
C ASP A 26 8.98 -16.55 4.28
N ARG A 27 8.44 -15.47 4.86
CA ARG A 27 9.23 -14.47 5.58
C ARG A 27 9.78 -14.99 6.92
N ASP A 28 9.16 -16.04 7.46
CA ASP A 28 9.58 -16.67 8.71
C ASP A 28 10.65 -17.76 8.48
N SER A 29 10.97 -18.05 7.21
CA SER A 29 12.02 -18.99 6.83
C SER A 29 13.40 -18.31 6.81
N GLU A 30 14.30 -18.69 7.72
CA GLU A 30 15.67 -18.16 7.79
C GLU A 30 16.44 -18.24 6.46
N LEU A 31 16.11 -19.23 5.61
CA LEU A 31 16.77 -19.44 4.32
C LEU A 31 16.50 -18.33 3.31
N VAL A 32 15.31 -17.71 3.36
CA VAL A 32 14.84 -16.79 2.31
C VAL A 32 14.27 -15.47 2.85
N ALA A 33 14.17 -15.31 4.17
CA ALA A 33 13.66 -14.08 4.81
C ALA A 33 14.37 -12.81 4.34
N HIS A 34 15.66 -12.89 4.03
CA HIS A 34 16.46 -11.77 3.54
C HIS A 34 16.04 -11.25 2.14
N ILE A 35 15.21 -11.99 1.41
CA ILE A 35 14.66 -11.62 0.09
C ILE A 35 13.32 -10.88 0.25
N TYR A 36 12.66 -11.00 1.41
CA TYR A 36 11.40 -10.31 1.70
C TYR A 36 11.62 -8.79 1.68
N ASP A 37 11.01 -8.10 0.72
CA ASP A 37 11.00 -6.64 0.66
C ASP A 37 9.68 -6.16 0.05
N GLU A 38 8.88 -5.47 0.86
CA GLU A 38 7.60 -4.91 0.43
C GLU A 38 7.77 -3.80 -0.62
N ARG A 39 8.97 -3.21 -0.74
CA ARG A 39 9.30 -2.19 -1.74
C ARG A 39 9.67 -2.80 -3.09
N ASN A 40 9.76 -4.13 -3.18
CA ASN A 40 10.06 -4.82 -4.42
C ASN A 40 9.13 -4.35 -5.55
N ILE A 41 9.69 -4.16 -6.74
CA ILE A 41 8.94 -3.63 -7.89
C ILE A 41 7.73 -4.50 -8.27
N ALA A 42 7.81 -5.83 -8.07
CA ALA A 42 6.68 -6.72 -8.30
C ALA A 42 5.53 -6.42 -7.33
N VAL A 43 5.84 -6.24 -6.04
CA VAL A 43 4.88 -5.89 -4.99
C VAL A 43 4.26 -4.52 -5.27
N LYS A 44 5.08 -3.50 -5.55
CA LYS A 44 4.59 -2.16 -5.89
C LYS A 44 3.68 -2.17 -7.11
N ARG A 45 3.98 -2.96 -8.14
CA ARG A 45 3.11 -3.13 -9.32
C ARG A 45 1.77 -3.76 -8.94
N MET A 46 1.76 -4.79 -8.11
CA MET A 46 0.52 -5.41 -7.63
C MET A 46 -0.32 -4.41 -6.84
N VAL A 47 0.27 -3.71 -5.88
CA VAL A 47 -0.39 -2.67 -5.08
C VAL A 47 -0.98 -1.57 -5.98
N GLY A 48 -0.16 -0.99 -6.85
CA GLY A 48 -0.60 0.07 -7.77
C GLY A 48 -1.72 -0.39 -8.71
N SER A 49 -1.66 -1.63 -9.20
CA SER A 49 -2.71 -2.19 -10.07
C SER A 49 -4.06 -2.30 -9.36
N VAL A 50 -4.07 -2.77 -8.11
CA VAL A 50 -5.31 -2.94 -7.33
C VAL A 50 -5.88 -1.59 -6.93
N ILE A 51 -5.03 -0.63 -6.53
CA ILE A 51 -5.47 0.75 -6.26
C ILE A 51 -6.10 1.34 -7.52
N LYS A 52 -5.40 1.31 -8.65
CA LYS A 52 -5.91 1.84 -9.91
C LYS A 52 -7.29 1.28 -10.26
N THR A 53 -7.45 -0.05 -10.25
CA THR A 53 -8.73 -0.69 -10.56
C THR A 53 -9.82 -0.30 -9.57
N ALA A 54 -9.54 -0.27 -8.26
CA ALA A 54 -10.53 0.15 -7.28
C ALA A 54 -10.99 1.60 -7.52
N LYS A 55 -10.06 2.52 -7.80
CA LYS A 55 -10.38 3.92 -8.09
C LYS A 55 -11.19 4.08 -9.39
N GLU A 56 -10.82 3.35 -10.45
CA GLU A 56 -11.57 3.34 -11.72
C GLU A 56 -13.01 2.82 -11.54
N ARG A 57 -13.23 1.89 -10.59
CA ARG A 57 -14.55 1.37 -10.23
C ARG A 57 -15.26 2.16 -9.14
N GLY A 58 -14.69 3.28 -8.68
CA GLY A 58 -15.26 4.12 -7.61
C GLY A 58 -15.32 3.43 -6.24
N LYS A 59 -14.52 2.40 -6.02
CA LYS A 59 -14.44 1.65 -4.76
C LYS A 59 -13.42 2.28 -3.83
N LYS A 60 -13.70 2.22 -2.52
CA LYS A 60 -12.76 2.65 -1.50
C LYS A 60 -11.59 1.68 -1.39
N ILE A 61 -10.38 2.19 -1.24
CA ILE A 61 -9.21 1.35 -1.04
C ILE A 61 -8.26 1.89 0.00
N GLY A 62 -7.88 1.02 0.93
CA GLY A 62 -6.84 1.27 1.92
C GLY A 62 -5.79 0.18 1.95
N ILE A 63 -4.84 0.34 2.86
CA ILE A 63 -3.78 -0.64 3.14
C ILE A 63 -3.68 -0.85 4.66
N CYS A 64 -3.53 -2.12 5.05
CA CYS A 64 -3.15 -2.55 6.38
C CYS A 64 -1.82 -3.33 6.27
N GLY A 65 -0.88 -3.01 7.15
CA GLY A 65 0.44 -3.62 7.11
C GLY A 65 1.53 -2.65 7.51
N GLN A 66 2.74 -3.17 7.62
CA GLN A 66 3.86 -2.40 8.16
C GLN A 66 4.52 -1.51 7.10
N ALA A 67 4.43 -1.86 5.82
CA ALA A 67 5.06 -1.10 4.72
C ALA A 67 4.94 0.44 4.82
N PRO A 68 3.74 1.04 4.94
CA PRO A 68 3.62 2.51 5.01
C PRO A 68 4.08 3.12 6.35
N SER A 69 4.26 2.29 7.39
CA SER A 69 4.83 2.71 8.68
C SER A 69 6.35 2.64 8.66
N ASP A 70 6.91 1.57 8.08
CA ASP A 70 8.34 1.27 8.10
C ASP A 70 9.09 2.01 6.98
N PHE A 71 8.43 2.24 5.83
CA PHE A 71 9.01 2.83 4.64
C PHE A 71 8.26 4.12 4.25
N PRO A 72 8.76 5.30 4.65
CA PRO A 72 8.18 6.60 4.26
C PRO A 72 7.96 6.74 2.75
N GLU A 73 8.91 6.27 1.93
CA GLU A 73 8.83 6.29 0.48
C GLU A 73 7.69 5.41 -0.08
N PHE A 74 7.29 4.40 0.68
CA PHE A 74 6.13 3.57 0.33
C PHE A 74 4.83 4.31 0.60
N ALA A 75 4.74 5.07 1.71
CA ALA A 75 3.60 5.94 1.96
C ALA A 75 3.45 7.00 0.85
N GLU A 76 4.53 7.64 0.41
CA GLU A 76 4.49 8.58 -0.73
C GLU A 76 4.02 7.90 -2.02
N PHE A 77 4.52 6.70 -2.30
CA PHE A 77 4.08 5.90 -3.46
C PHE A 77 2.58 5.59 -3.42
N LEU A 78 2.02 5.31 -2.23
CA LEU A 78 0.58 5.05 -2.10
C LEU A 78 -0.25 6.32 -2.36
N VAL A 79 0.24 7.49 -1.93
CA VAL A 79 -0.37 8.79 -2.26
C VAL A 79 -0.34 9.03 -3.77
N GLU A 80 0.79 8.75 -4.43
CA GLU A 80 0.92 8.85 -5.90
C GLU A 80 -0.07 7.93 -6.63
N CYS A 81 -0.36 6.76 -6.06
CA CYS A 81 -1.36 5.84 -6.60
C CYS A 81 -2.81 6.27 -6.34
N GLY A 82 -3.05 7.24 -5.45
CA GLY A 82 -4.38 7.74 -5.11
C GLY A 82 -5.14 6.90 -4.08
N ILE A 83 -4.44 6.27 -3.14
CA ILE A 83 -5.06 5.50 -2.04
C ILE A 83 -6.01 6.37 -1.20
N ASP A 84 -7.07 5.78 -0.63
CA ASP A 84 -8.01 6.53 0.23
C ASP A 84 -7.62 6.51 1.71
N SER A 85 -6.96 5.45 2.19
CA SER A 85 -6.59 5.33 3.61
C SER A 85 -5.34 4.48 3.84
N MET A 86 -4.65 4.77 4.94
CA MET A 86 -3.51 3.99 5.43
C MET A 86 -3.71 3.70 6.92
N SER A 87 -3.62 2.43 7.30
CA SER A 87 -3.52 2.04 8.71
C SER A 87 -2.04 2.00 9.10
N LEU A 88 -1.67 2.74 10.15
CA LEU A 88 -0.27 2.97 10.54
C LEU A 88 -0.04 2.61 12.00
N ASN A 89 1.22 2.32 12.34
CA ASN A 89 1.64 2.17 13.73
C ASN A 89 1.50 3.50 14.49
N PRO A 90 1.00 3.52 15.74
CA PRO A 90 0.71 4.76 16.47
C PRO A 90 1.90 5.74 16.58
N ASP A 91 3.11 5.21 16.66
CA ASP A 91 4.36 5.96 16.77
C ASP A 91 4.78 6.64 15.45
N THR A 92 4.34 6.14 14.30
CA THR A 92 4.67 6.69 12.98
C THR A 92 3.60 7.64 12.42
N VAL A 93 2.36 7.58 12.93
CA VAL A 93 1.19 8.34 12.42
C VAL A 93 1.51 9.81 12.16
N ILE A 94 2.11 10.53 13.12
CA ILE A 94 2.37 11.98 12.99
C ILE A 94 3.38 12.26 11.87
N LYS A 95 4.49 11.50 11.83
CA LYS A 95 5.53 11.66 10.82
C LYS A 95 4.96 11.36 9.42
N THR A 96 4.25 10.25 9.27
CA THR A 96 3.66 9.86 7.99
C THR A 96 2.59 10.84 7.55
N LYS A 97 1.77 11.38 8.46
CA LYS A 97 0.77 12.40 8.11
C LYS A 97 1.40 13.68 7.56
N LEU A 98 2.51 14.14 8.14
CA LEU A 98 3.24 15.30 7.63
C LEU A 98 3.84 15.04 6.24
N LEU A 99 4.40 13.84 6.04
CA LEU A 99 4.93 13.41 4.75
C LEU A 99 3.85 13.36 3.67
N VAL A 100 2.70 12.75 4.00
CA VAL A 100 1.54 12.65 3.11
C VAL A 100 1.04 14.05 2.74
N ALA A 101 0.88 14.95 3.70
CA ALA A 101 0.41 16.32 3.44
C ALA A 101 1.37 17.09 2.51
N GLU A 102 2.69 16.94 2.70
CA GLU A 102 3.68 17.55 1.80
C GLU A 102 3.62 16.93 0.41
N LYS A 103 3.45 15.60 0.31
CA LYS A 103 3.33 14.91 -0.96
C LYS A 103 2.06 15.28 -1.74
N GLU A 104 0.93 15.35 -1.06
CA GLU A 104 -0.35 15.81 -1.63
C GLU A 104 -0.24 17.23 -2.18
N LYS A 105 0.41 18.12 -1.42
CA LYS A 105 0.68 19.49 -1.86
C LYS A 105 1.55 19.54 -3.13
N GLN A 106 2.60 18.72 -3.21
CA GLN A 106 3.44 18.61 -4.42
C GLN A 106 2.66 18.12 -5.64
N LEU A 107 1.71 17.20 -5.43
CA LEU A 107 0.83 16.68 -6.48
C LEU A 107 -0.35 17.61 -6.81
N GLY A 108 -0.51 18.73 -6.09
CA GLY A 108 -1.62 19.66 -6.26
C GLY A 108 -2.97 19.12 -5.77
N ILE A 109 -2.95 18.07 -4.93
CA ILE A 109 -4.12 17.50 -4.29
C ILE A 109 -4.51 18.41 -3.13
N LYS A 110 -5.77 18.87 -3.11
CA LYS A 110 -6.28 19.65 -1.99
C LYS A 110 -6.71 18.71 -0.85
N PRO A 111 -6.39 19.03 0.42
CA PRO A 111 -6.85 18.26 1.57
C PRO A 111 -8.36 18.34 1.76
#